data_AF-A0ABF7PXM9-F1
#
_entry.id   AF-A0ABF7PXM9-F1
#
_cell.length_a   1.000
_cell.length_b   1.000
_cell.length_c   1.000
_cell.angle_alpha   90.00
_cell.angle_beta   90.00
_cell.angle_gamma   90.00
#
_symmetry.space_group_name_H-M   'P 1'
#
loop_
_entity.id
_entity.type
_entity.pdbx_description
1 polymer ?
#
loop_
_entity_poly.entity_id
_entity_poly.type
_entity_poly.pdbx_seq_one_letter_code
_entity_poly.pdbx_strand_id
1 'polypeptide(L)'
;MEAGAIYEVPGAELERPYKHGLNLHDFRWDAALHAGRQIFRDAFPSDVTVFLIEAAELGFGVGLTPAVSRAADKVACRIEALIEKRRSKDVT
;
A
#
# COMPACT_ATOMS: atom_id res chain seq x y z
N MET A 1 -9.41 15.43 -6.42
CA MET A 1 -8.77 14.83 -5.22
C MET A 1 -7.57 15.70 -4.87
N GLU A 2 -7.20 15.82 -3.60
CA GLU A 2 -6.12 16.70 -3.16
C GLU A 2 -4.77 15.96 -3.23
N ALA A 3 -3.78 16.52 -3.92
CA ALA A 3 -2.45 15.92 -4.03
C ALA A 3 -1.81 15.74 -2.64
N GLY A 4 -1.30 14.54 -2.36
CA GLY A 4 -0.75 14.18 -1.05
C GLY A 4 -1.80 13.77 -0.01
N ALA A 5 -3.09 13.66 -0.38
CA ALA A 5 -4.07 13.02 0.49
C ALA A 5 -3.65 11.56 0.77
N ILE A 6 -3.75 11.15 2.03
CA ILE A 6 -3.34 9.83 2.50
C ILE A 6 -4.59 9.01 2.86
N TYR A 7 -4.66 7.79 2.36
CA TYR A 7 -5.70 6.81 2.70
C TYR A 7 -5.06 5.59 3.35
N GLU A 8 -5.48 5.26 4.58
CA GLU A 8 -5.10 4.04 5.31
C GLU A 8 -6.27 3.05 5.22
N VAL A 9 -6.07 1.93 4.53
CA VAL A 9 -7.16 1.01 4.16
C VAL A 9 -6.77 -0.43 4.48
N PRO A 10 -7.69 -1.26 5.02
CA PRO A 10 -7.44 -2.70 5.15
C PRO A 10 -7.19 -3.35 3.79
N GLY A 11 -6.17 -4.21 3.68
CA GLY A 11 -5.80 -4.83 2.40
C GLY A 11 -6.91 -5.67 1.76
N ALA A 12 -7.80 -6.25 2.58
CA ALA A 12 -8.95 -7.02 2.11
C ALA A 12 -9.97 -6.18 1.30
N GLU A 13 -10.02 -4.85 1.49
CA GLU A 13 -10.90 -3.96 0.73
C GLU A 13 -10.37 -3.65 -0.67
N LEU A 14 -9.08 -3.94 -0.93
CA LEU A 14 -8.38 -3.51 -2.13
C LEU A 14 -7.92 -4.66 -3.02
N GLU A 15 -7.90 -5.90 -2.52
CA GLU A 15 -7.47 -7.04 -3.32
C GLU A 15 -8.36 -7.25 -4.56
N ARG A 16 -7.72 -7.52 -5.70
CA ARG A 16 -8.42 -7.73 -6.97
C ARG A 16 -7.79 -8.88 -7.75
N PRO A 17 -8.57 -9.73 -8.44
CA PRO A 17 -7.99 -10.74 -9.32
C PRO A 17 -7.16 -10.06 -10.42
N TYR A 18 -6.02 -10.66 -10.78
CA TYR A 18 -5.24 -10.20 -11.91
C TYR A 18 -6.09 -10.22 -13.18
N LYS A 19 -6.03 -9.13 -13.95
CA LYS A 19 -6.61 -9.05 -15.29
C LYS A 19 -5.48 -8.94 -16.28
N HIS A 20 -5.46 -9.82 -17.27
CA HIS A 20 -4.47 -9.78 -18.34
C HIS A 20 -4.47 -8.41 -19.01
N GLY A 21 -3.29 -7.81 -19.08
CA GLY A 21 -3.06 -6.54 -19.74
C GLY A 21 -2.02 -6.65 -20.85
N LEU A 22 -1.63 -5.51 -21.39
CA LEU A 22 -0.71 -5.39 -22.52
C LEU A 22 0.76 -5.30 -22.09
N ASN A 23 1.03 -5.06 -20.81
CA ASN A 23 2.39 -4.86 -20.29
C ASN A 23 2.60 -5.55 -18.92
N LEU A 24 3.87 -5.71 -18.53
CA LEU A 24 4.24 -6.40 -17.29
C LEU A 24 3.85 -5.63 -16.01
N HIS A 25 3.63 -4.32 -16.07
CA HIS A 25 3.15 -3.51 -14.93
C HIS A 25 1.64 -3.64 -14.69
N ASP A 26 0.92 -4.35 -15.57
CA ASP A 26 -0.50 -4.63 -15.36
C ASP A 26 -0.72 -5.62 -14.20
N PHE A 27 0.32 -6.36 -13.79
CA PHE A 27 0.35 -7.03 -12.49
C PHE A 27 0.66 -6.03 -11.37
N ARG A 28 -0.40 -5.44 -10.83
CA ARG A 28 -0.32 -4.43 -9.77
C ARG A 28 -0.28 -5.07 -8.37
N TRP A 29 0.10 -4.28 -7.36
CA TRP A 29 0.20 -4.74 -5.97
C TRP A 29 -1.12 -5.28 -5.41
N ASP A 30 -2.28 -4.78 -5.85
CA ASP A 30 -3.61 -5.25 -5.45
C ASP A 30 -3.93 -6.64 -6.01
N ALA A 31 -3.37 -6.99 -7.17
CA ALA A 31 -3.38 -8.35 -7.68
C ALA A 31 -2.44 -9.29 -6.90
N ALA A 32 -1.32 -8.76 -6.41
CA ALA A 32 -0.41 -9.52 -5.54
C ALA A 32 -1.07 -9.89 -4.21
N LEU A 33 -1.90 -9.02 -3.62
CA LEU A 33 -2.69 -9.35 -2.43
C LEU A 33 -3.64 -10.51 -2.68
N HIS A 34 -4.40 -10.45 -3.78
CA HIS A 34 -5.33 -11.51 -4.15
C HIS A 34 -4.60 -12.85 -4.40
N ALA A 35 -3.53 -12.83 -5.19
CA ALA A 35 -2.74 -14.02 -5.49
C ALA A 35 -2.10 -14.61 -4.23
N GLY A 36 -1.53 -13.76 -3.36
CA GLY A 36 -0.93 -14.18 -2.10
C GLY A 36 -1.95 -14.90 -1.20
N ARG A 37 -3.17 -14.39 -1.07
CA ARG A 37 -4.22 -15.05 -0.29
C ARG A 37 -4.55 -16.44 -0.83
N GLN A 38 -4.65 -16.59 -2.15
CA GLN A 38 -4.94 -17.89 -2.78
C GLN A 38 -3.80 -18.91 -2.59
N ILE A 39 -2.55 -18.46 -2.69
CA ILE A 39 -1.35 -19.31 -2.59
C ILE A 39 -1.12 -19.74 -1.14
N PHE A 40 -1.12 -18.78 -0.20
CA PHE A 40 -0.72 -19.03 1.18
C PHE A 40 -1.88 -19.45 2.08
N ARG A 41 -3.14 -19.20 1.69
CA ARG A 41 -4.35 -19.59 2.43
C ARG A 41 -4.25 -19.17 3.90
N ASP A 42 -4.26 -20.13 4.82
CA ASP A 42 -4.20 -19.91 6.27
C ASP A 42 -2.87 -19.29 6.72
N ALA A 43 -1.80 -19.43 5.92
CA ALA A 43 -0.51 -18.80 6.17
C ALA A 43 -0.43 -17.36 5.63
N PHE A 44 -1.47 -16.85 4.95
CA PHE A 44 -1.49 -15.46 4.50
C PHE A 44 -1.66 -14.52 5.70
N PRO A 45 -0.96 -13.36 5.74
CA PRO A 45 -1.09 -12.41 6.84
C PRO A 45 -2.55 -11.97 7.06
N SER A 46 -3.01 -12.06 8.32
CA SER A 46 -4.35 -11.65 8.72
C SER A 46 -4.47 -10.13 8.92
N ASP A 47 -3.37 -9.45 9.21
CA ASP A 47 -3.28 -7.99 9.38
C ASP A 47 -2.47 -7.36 8.24
N VAL A 48 -3.19 -6.89 7.21
CA VAL A 48 -2.61 -6.19 6.06
C VAL A 48 -3.18 -4.78 6.01
N THR A 49 -2.30 -3.78 6.05
CA THR A 49 -2.67 -2.35 5.95
C THR A 49 -2.02 -1.75 4.71
N VAL A 50 -2.81 -1.03 3.92
CA VAL A 50 -2.36 -0.35 2.70
C VAL A 50 -2.43 1.17 2.91
N PHE A 51 -1.36 1.86 2.55
CA PHE A 51 -1.30 3.31 2.50
C PHE A 51 -1.27 3.77 1.04
N LEU A 52 -2.24 4.60 0.65
CA LEU A 52 -2.30 5.24 -0.66
C LEU A 52 -2.07 6.73 -0.51
N ILE A 53 -1.30 7.31 -1.43
CA ILE A 53 -1.04 8.75 -1.51
C ILE A 53 -1.51 9.24 -2.87
N GLU A 54 -2.39 10.25 -2.88
CA GLU A 54 -2.87 10.85 -4.13
C GLU A 54 -1.73 11.58 -4.85
N ALA A 55 -1.46 11.18 -6.09
CA ALA A 55 -0.41 11.79 -6.91
C ALA A 55 -0.82 13.21 -7.37
N ALA A 56 0.18 14.05 -7.62
CA ALA A 56 -0.04 15.37 -8.22
C ALA A 56 0.13 15.37 -9.75
N GLU A 57 1.08 14.57 -10.25
CA GLU A 57 1.48 14.48 -11.65
C GLU A 57 2.01 13.06 -11.91
N LEU A 58 1.77 12.53 -13.11
CA LEU A 58 2.15 11.18 -13.53
C LEU A 58 3.01 11.16 -14.81
N GLY A 59 3.29 12.32 -15.40
CA GLY A 59 4.17 12.49 -16.54
C GLY A 59 5.63 12.15 -16.22
N PHE A 60 6.47 12.11 -17.27
CA PHE A 60 7.89 11.88 -17.12
C PHE A 60 8.55 12.98 -16.29
N GLY A 61 9.30 12.58 -15.28
CA GLY A 61 10.00 13.48 -14.38
C GLY A 61 10.88 12.71 -13.40
N VAL A 62 11.66 13.44 -12.63
CA VAL A 62 12.50 12.88 -11.56
C VAL A 62 11.99 13.41 -10.22
N GLY A 63 11.61 12.49 -9.35
CA GLY A 63 11.21 12.79 -7.99
C GLY A 63 9.72 13.01 -7.78
N LEU A 64 9.36 13.32 -6.54
CA LEU A 64 7.99 13.56 -6.09
C LEU A 64 7.71 15.05 -6.03
N THR A 65 6.45 15.45 -6.23
CA THR A 65 6.05 16.83 -5.93
C THR A 65 6.15 17.10 -4.43
N PRO A 66 6.31 18.36 -4.00
CA PRO A 66 6.47 18.68 -2.58
C PRO A 66 5.31 18.18 -1.69
N ALA A 67 4.07 18.18 -2.22
CA ALA A 67 2.91 17.68 -1.49
C ALA A 67 2.98 16.17 -1.26
N VAL A 68 3.32 15.40 -2.31
CA VAL A 68 3.45 13.94 -2.25
C VAL A 68 4.65 13.53 -1.41
N SER A 69 5.78 14.24 -1.51
CA SER A 69 6.97 13.99 -0.69
C SER A 69 6.65 14.12 0.81
N ARG A 70 5.99 15.21 1.22
CA ARG A 70 5.58 15.40 2.62
C ARG A 70 4.58 14.33 3.08
N ALA A 71 3.73 13.85 2.18
CA ALA A 71 2.81 12.77 2.50
C ALA A 71 3.55 11.44 2.68
N ALA A 72 4.57 11.17 1.87
CA ALA A 72 5.41 9.97 1.99
C ALA A 72 6.15 9.96 3.34
N ASP A 73 6.71 11.10 3.77
CA ASP A 73 7.35 11.23 5.08
C ASP A 73 6.36 10.90 6.22
N LYS A 74 5.13 11.42 6.15
CA LYS A 74 4.08 11.13 7.12
C LYS A 74 3.72 9.65 7.15
N VAL A 75 3.59 9.01 5.99
CA VAL A 75 3.30 7.57 5.88
C VAL A 75 4.44 6.74 6.45
N ALA A 76 5.69 7.11 6.20
CA ALA A 76 6.85 6.42 6.77
C ALA A 76 6.82 6.43 8.31
N CYS A 77 6.66 7.61 8.92
CA CYS A 77 6.54 7.73 10.38
C CYS A 77 5.32 6.93 10.92
N ARG A 78 4.21 6.91 10.17
CA ARG A 78 3.02 6.14 10.54
C ARG A 78 3.30 4.63 10.54
N ILE A 79 4.03 4.13 9.55
CA ILE A 79 4.42 2.73 9.46
C ILE A 79 5.33 2.35 10.63
N GLU A 80 6.33 3.17 10.97
CA GLU A 80 7.21 2.94 12.12
C GLU A 80 6.41 2.82 13.43
N ALA A 81 5.48 3.76 13.66
CA ALA A 81 4.62 3.74 14.84
C ALA A 81 3.73 2.49 14.91
N LEU A 82 3.20 2.04 13.76
CA LEU A 82 2.40 0.81 13.68
C LEU A 82 3.23 -0.44 13.97
N ILE A 83 4.46 -0.51 13.45
CA ILE A 83 5.38 -1.62 13.73
C ILE A 83 5.66 -1.70 15.23
N GLU A 84 6.00 -0.57 15.87
CA GLU A 84 6.29 -0.57 17.31
C GLU A 84 5.08 -0.98 18.14
N LYS A 85 3.89 -0.46 17.78
CA LYS A 85 2.64 -0.85 18.43
C LYS A 85 2.34 -2.34 18.28
N ARG A 86 2.61 -2.94 17.11
CA ARG A 86 2.40 -4.38 16.87
C ARG A 86 3.40 -5.22 17.67
N ARG A 87 4.68 -4.83 17.69
CA ARG A 87 5.72 -5.48 18.51
C ARG A 87 5.37 -5.51 20.00
N SER A 88 4.82 -4.41 20.52
CA SER A 88 4.43 -4.34 21.93
C SER A 88 3.23 -5.25 22.27
N LYS A 89 2.33 -5.50 21.30
CA LYS A 89 1.18 -6.40 21.48
C LYS A 89 1.57 -7.87 21.50
N ASP A 90 2.62 -8.27 20.79
CA ASP A 90 3.10 -9.65 20.77
C ASP A 90 3.84 -10.06 22.06
N VAL A 91 4.17 -9.10 22.94
CA VAL A 91 4.92 -9.32 24.19
C VAL A 91 4.00 -9.44 25.42
N THR A 92 2.69 -9.16 25.30
CA THR A 92 1.71 -9.23 26.39
C THR A 92 0.75 -10.40 26.19
#